data_AF-A0A1S3XSQ7-F1
#
_entry.id   AF-A0A1S3XSQ7-F1
#
_cell.length_a   1.000
_cell.length_b   1.000
_cell.length_c   1.000
_cell.angle_alpha   90.00
_cell.angle_beta   90.00
_cell.angle_gamma   90.00
#
_symmetry.space_group_name_H-M   'P 1'
#
loop_
_entity.id
_entity.type
_entity.pdbx_description
1 polymer ?
#
loop_
_entity_poly.entity_id
_entity_poly.type
_entity_poly.pdbx_seq_one_letter_code
_entity_poly.pdbx_strand_id
1 'polypeptide(L)'
;MAAKARIFAGLFLICTILPSLSSAFADHLPEVLLANNSDKNIDVPIHVNNVAHVSDDDDTIFELDGKKGKKLKRALKKRAQKQHDLWEKILDHDIIEESQPEEDAAPVTPTPVPVNPTPTPVPVDPTPNPVPINPTPNPVTVNPTPTNVPAGYPGATLPPVTIGYGGAPQTPNPSATQTPVPVQPAPGQKHPTPEEIKELRKHARLKVGFYDEICPKAEKIIKDGMIRAFGNDSSIAAAIPRLLLHDCFVNGCDASLLLDQTPSGARVEKLANSNGPTVRGFDLIDQIKAELEAECPRVVSCTDLLVYLSRDAFVVSGVPHYDVPGGRRDGMESLEANVHGNLPLPDNTVDTLIDLFKRKGLNEEDLAVLIGAHSIGVAHCFSFLYRLDNPQKAAMVDPRLAGVMRFTCTNQMNTLAFDTTTQYKMDSIYYKQLAEKRGLLESDVLLSEDPRTKDYIQKFGDDQSGWFNKLGKAMNKLASMQVLTGDQGQIRKQCRAVN
;
A
#
# COMPACT_ATOMS: atom_id res chain seq x y z
N MET A 1 -9.08 63.77 -25.90
CA MET A 1 -8.27 63.96 -27.13
C MET A 1 -7.47 62.68 -27.33
N ALA A 2 -8.00 61.68 -28.02
CA ALA A 2 -8.10 61.57 -29.48
C ALA A 2 -6.74 61.31 -30.14
N ALA A 3 -6.50 60.02 -30.44
CA ALA A 3 -5.59 59.37 -31.40
C ALA A 3 -4.95 58.15 -30.71
N LYS A 4 -5.27 56.87 -30.97
CA LYS A 4 -5.82 56.21 -32.16
C LYS A 4 -6.63 54.98 -31.74
N ALA A 5 -7.92 54.98 -32.08
CA ALA A 5 -8.61 53.76 -32.45
C ALA A 5 -8.13 53.36 -33.85
N ARG A 6 -7.62 52.13 -34.02
CA ARG A 6 -7.54 51.31 -35.26
C ARG A 6 -6.55 50.15 -35.08
N ILE A 7 -6.84 49.25 -34.13
CA ILE A 7 -6.68 47.79 -34.30
C ILE A 7 -7.92 47.22 -33.59
N PHE A 8 -9.05 47.33 -34.28
CA PHE A 8 -10.34 46.77 -33.90
C PHE A 8 -10.34 45.28 -34.22
N ALA A 9 -11.19 44.53 -33.51
CA ALA A 9 -11.96 43.41 -34.07
C ALA A 9 -11.20 42.42 -34.96
N GLY A 10 -10.62 41.39 -34.33
CA GLY A 10 -10.07 40.24 -35.04
C GLY A 10 -10.06 38.91 -34.28
N LEU A 11 -10.42 38.85 -33.00
CA LEU A 11 -10.34 37.60 -32.21
C LEU A 11 -11.55 37.37 -31.29
N PHE A 12 -12.73 37.73 -31.77
CA PHE A 12 -14.01 37.25 -31.24
C PHE A 12 -14.90 36.75 -32.39
N LEU A 13 -14.34 35.92 -33.28
CA LEU A 13 -15.09 35.11 -34.25
C LEU A 13 -14.36 33.82 -34.66
N ILE A 14 -13.62 33.18 -33.74
CA ILE A 14 -13.10 31.82 -33.97
C ILE A 14 -13.26 31.04 -32.67
N CYS A 15 -14.47 30.54 -32.46
CA CYS A 15 -14.75 29.46 -31.51
C CYS A 15 -15.68 28.42 -32.14
N THR A 16 -15.73 28.28 -33.48
CA THR A 16 -16.74 27.42 -34.13
C THR A 16 -16.25 26.59 -35.30
N ILE A 17 -14.96 26.29 -35.46
CA ILE A 17 -14.53 25.26 -36.44
C ILE A 17 -13.37 24.42 -35.89
N LEU A 18 -13.76 23.25 -35.37
CA LEU A 18 -13.01 22.00 -35.15
C LEU A 18 -11.90 21.91 -34.07
N PRO A 19 -11.82 20.74 -33.38
CA PRO A 19 -11.15 20.56 -32.08
C PRO A 19 -9.94 19.61 -32.16
N SER A 20 -8.75 20.03 -31.74
CA SER A 20 -7.69 19.09 -31.37
C SER A 20 -6.45 19.82 -30.86
N LEU A 21 -5.93 19.31 -29.75
CA LEU A 21 -4.55 19.41 -29.22
C LEU A 21 -4.32 20.35 -28.01
N SER A 22 -3.79 19.68 -26.98
CA SER A 22 -2.98 20.14 -25.85
C SER A 22 -3.63 20.98 -24.74
N SER A 23 -4.14 20.24 -23.74
CA SER A 23 -3.87 20.37 -22.30
C SER A 23 -2.91 21.50 -21.89
N ALA A 24 -3.43 22.56 -21.27
CA ALA A 24 -3.60 22.67 -19.81
C ALA A 24 -2.26 22.79 -19.06
N PHE A 25 -1.68 23.98 -19.11
CA PHE A 25 -0.73 24.47 -18.12
C PHE A 25 -1.33 25.66 -17.40
N ALA A 26 -1.05 25.69 -16.09
CA ALA A 26 -1.18 26.81 -15.17
C ALA A 26 -2.62 27.23 -14.83
N ASP A 27 -3.03 26.92 -13.59
CA ASP A 27 -3.36 27.98 -12.62
C ASP A 27 -3.92 27.35 -11.33
N HIS A 28 -3.15 27.37 -10.24
CA HIS A 28 -3.44 28.27 -9.11
C HIS A 28 -2.54 27.97 -7.90
N LEU A 29 -1.76 28.99 -7.53
CA LEU A 29 -1.32 29.27 -6.17
C LEU A 29 -1.31 30.80 -5.97
N PRO A 30 -1.38 31.29 -4.72
CA PRO A 30 -2.00 32.58 -4.39
C PRO A 30 -1.02 33.75 -4.29
N GLU A 31 -1.51 34.95 -4.57
CA GLU A 31 -0.87 36.23 -4.21
C GLU A 31 -1.37 36.71 -2.84
N VAL A 32 -0.43 37.09 -1.98
CA VAL A 32 -0.62 38.09 -0.93
C VAL A 32 0.40 39.20 -1.21
N LEU A 33 -0.03 40.47 -1.22
CA LEU A 33 0.60 41.56 -0.45
C LEU A 33 -0.16 42.90 -0.59
N LEU A 34 -0.47 43.46 0.59
CA LEU A 34 -0.53 44.88 0.99
C LEU A 34 -1.70 45.78 0.56
N ALA A 35 -2.51 46.18 1.56
CA ALA A 35 -2.84 47.58 1.78
C ALA A 35 -3.16 47.85 3.27
N ASN A 36 -2.43 48.80 3.85
CA ASN A 36 -2.64 49.40 5.18
C ASN A 36 -3.62 50.58 5.05
N ASN A 37 -4.69 50.65 5.86
CA ASN A 37 -5.10 51.85 6.63
C ASN A 37 -6.50 51.71 7.28
N SER A 38 -6.53 51.91 8.60
CA SER A 38 -7.46 52.70 9.43
C SER A 38 -8.96 52.74 9.11
N ASP A 39 -9.81 52.17 9.99
CA ASP A 39 -10.63 52.93 10.97
C ASP A 39 -11.56 52.02 11.82
N LYS A 40 -11.46 52.21 13.15
CA LYS A 40 -12.46 52.17 14.26
C LYS A 40 -13.47 51.02 14.46
N ASN A 41 -13.38 50.49 15.70
CA ASN A 41 -14.42 50.02 16.65
C ASN A 41 -15.41 48.92 16.22
N ILE A 42 -15.37 47.78 16.93
CA ILE A 42 -16.42 47.36 17.89
C ILE A 42 -15.98 46.05 18.59
N ASP A 43 -16.06 46.04 19.91
CA ASP A 43 -15.88 44.90 20.81
C ASP A 43 -17.02 43.87 20.70
N VAL A 44 -16.72 42.61 21.04
CA VAL A 44 -17.33 41.78 22.10
C VAL A 44 -17.25 40.27 21.72
N PRO A 45 -16.88 39.38 22.68
CA PRO A 45 -16.56 37.96 22.46
C PRO A 45 -17.79 37.06 22.69
N ILE A 46 -17.68 35.73 22.51
CA ILE A 46 -18.36 34.69 23.33
C ILE A 46 -17.89 33.27 22.94
N HIS A 47 -17.58 32.49 23.97
CA HIS A 47 -17.32 31.04 24.00
C HIS A 47 -18.59 30.19 23.72
N VAL A 48 -18.40 28.90 23.43
CA VAL A 48 -18.85 27.72 24.21
C VAL A 48 -19.21 26.53 23.29
N ASN A 49 -18.64 25.39 23.67
CA ASN A 49 -18.91 23.98 23.33
C ASN A 49 -20.37 23.63 22.97
N ASN A 50 -20.56 22.62 22.10
CA ASN A 50 -21.02 21.29 22.56
C ASN A 50 -21.07 20.25 21.43
N VAL A 51 -20.76 19.03 21.85
CA VAL A 51 -20.99 17.74 21.20
C VAL A 51 -22.50 17.49 21.07
N ALA A 52 -22.94 16.94 19.94
CA ALA A 52 -24.26 16.30 19.84
C ALA A 52 -24.16 14.99 19.05
N HIS A 53 -24.72 13.93 19.65
CA HIS A 53 -25.03 12.64 19.06
C HIS A 53 -25.93 12.78 17.84
N VAL A 54 -25.69 11.96 16.80
CA VAL A 54 -26.56 11.84 15.63
C VAL A 54 -27.41 10.59 15.80
N SER A 55 -28.73 10.78 15.90
CA SER A 55 -29.73 9.78 15.59
C SER A 55 -30.09 9.88 14.10
N ASP A 56 -30.38 8.74 13.49
CA ASP A 56 -30.96 8.64 12.15
C ASP A 56 -32.25 9.48 12.03
N ASP A 57 -32.47 10.03 10.83
CA ASP A 57 -33.57 10.92 10.41
C ASP A 57 -33.39 12.42 10.74
N ASP A 58 -32.56 13.14 9.97
CA ASP A 58 -33.00 14.36 9.25
C ASP A 58 -31.90 14.96 8.34
N ASP A 59 -32.31 15.38 7.14
CA ASP A 59 -31.53 16.11 6.13
C ASP A 59 -31.01 17.46 6.67
N THR A 60 -29.80 17.50 7.23
CA THR A 60 -29.13 18.78 7.55
C THR A 60 -27.66 18.79 7.12
N ILE A 61 -27.42 18.91 5.80
CA ILE A 61 -26.14 19.35 5.25
C ILE A 61 -26.33 20.75 4.66
N PHE A 62 -25.71 21.73 5.33
CA PHE A 62 -25.45 23.12 4.91
C PHE A 62 -26.08 23.51 3.56
N GLU A 63 -27.18 24.25 3.62
CA GLU A 63 -27.70 24.98 2.47
C GLU A 63 -26.67 26.04 2.04
N LEU A 64 -25.78 25.65 1.12
CA LEU A 64 -25.13 26.61 0.23
C LEU A 64 -26.19 27.17 -0.69
N ASP A 65 -26.87 28.21 -0.23
CA ASP A 65 -27.95 28.81 -0.97
C ASP A 65 -27.43 29.48 -2.27
N GLY A 66 -28.20 29.34 -3.34
CA GLY A 66 -27.91 29.90 -4.65
C GLY A 66 -27.34 28.94 -5.72
N LYS A 67 -27.29 29.46 -6.97
CA LYS A 67 -26.95 28.69 -8.20
C LYS A 67 -25.60 27.95 -8.12
N LYS A 68 -24.67 28.41 -7.27
CA LYS A 68 -23.34 27.78 -7.07
C LYS A 68 -23.40 26.49 -6.25
N GLY A 69 -24.21 26.42 -5.19
CA GLY A 69 -24.40 25.18 -4.40
C GLY A 69 -25.07 24.08 -5.21
N LYS A 70 -26.08 24.43 -6.02
CA LYS A 70 -26.70 23.49 -6.98
C LYS A 70 -25.73 23.00 -8.05
N LYS A 71 -24.81 23.85 -8.52
CA LYS A 71 -23.77 23.47 -9.48
C LYS A 71 -22.74 22.52 -8.85
N LEU A 72 -22.35 22.76 -7.59
CA LEU A 72 -21.44 21.89 -6.85
C LEU A 72 -22.09 20.52 -6.54
N LYS A 73 -23.33 20.48 -6.05
CA LYS A 73 -24.08 19.22 -5.86
C LYS A 73 -24.22 18.43 -7.18
N ARG A 74 -24.51 19.11 -8.29
CA ARG A 74 -24.54 18.48 -9.63
C ARG A 74 -23.17 17.98 -10.08
N ALA A 75 -22.09 18.71 -9.79
CA ALA A 75 -20.74 18.30 -10.14
C ALA A 75 -20.29 17.08 -9.33
N LEU A 76 -20.57 17.05 -8.03
CA LEU A 76 -20.29 15.92 -7.14
C LEU A 76 -21.11 14.69 -7.54
N LYS A 77 -22.41 14.86 -7.82
CA LYS A 77 -23.26 13.76 -8.32
C LYS A 77 -22.79 13.22 -9.66
N LYS A 78 -22.35 14.09 -10.58
CA LYS A 78 -21.74 13.67 -11.86
C LYS A 78 -20.40 12.96 -11.68
N ARG A 79 -19.59 13.38 -10.70
CA ARG A 79 -18.32 12.73 -10.37
C ARG A 79 -18.55 11.35 -9.76
N ALA A 80 -19.48 11.24 -8.81
CA ALA A 80 -19.91 9.98 -8.23
C ALA A 80 -20.50 9.03 -9.28
N GLN A 81 -21.35 9.53 -10.19
CA GLN A 81 -21.89 8.75 -11.29
C GLN A 81 -20.80 8.29 -12.27
N LYS A 82 -19.89 9.17 -12.67
CA LYS A 82 -18.78 8.81 -13.57
C LYS A 82 -17.85 7.77 -12.93
N GLN A 83 -17.71 7.81 -11.61
CA GLN A 83 -16.95 6.81 -10.85
C GLN A 83 -17.74 5.49 -10.78
N HIS A 84 -19.04 5.50 -10.51
CA HIS A 84 -19.91 4.33 -10.58
C HIS A 84 -19.95 3.69 -11.99
N ASP A 85 -20.05 4.49 -13.06
CA ASP A 85 -20.02 3.99 -14.44
C ASP A 85 -18.64 3.39 -14.82
N LEU A 86 -17.56 3.88 -14.20
CA LEU A 86 -16.23 3.29 -14.32
C LEU A 86 -16.17 1.95 -13.56
N TRP A 87 -16.81 1.88 -12.39
CA TRP A 87 -16.93 0.65 -11.61
C TRP A 87 -17.73 -0.44 -12.30
N GLU A 88 -18.89 -0.12 -12.89
CA GLU A 88 -19.69 -1.07 -13.68
C GLU A 88 -18.89 -1.64 -14.85
N LYS A 89 -18.07 -0.82 -15.53
CA LYS A 89 -17.20 -1.28 -16.62
C LYS A 89 -16.05 -2.18 -16.16
N ILE A 90 -15.58 -2.01 -14.93
CA ILE A 90 -14.57 -2.90 -14.34
C ILE A 90 -15.20 -4.23 -13.96
N LEU A 91 -16.45 -4.23 -13.49
CA LEU A 91 -17.20 -5.44 -13.12
C LEU A 91 -17.66 -6.25 -14.35
N ASP A 92 -18.06 -5.59 -15.44
CA ASP A 92 -18.52 -6.25 -16.67
C ASP A 92 -17.39 -6.91 -17.47
N HIS A 93 -16.14 -6.45 -17.31
CA HIS A 93 -14.99 -7.08 -17.98
C HIS A 93 -14.52 -8.40 -17.34
N ASP A 94 -15.09 -8.78 -16.19
CA ASP A 94 -14.85 -10.08 -15.51
C ASP A 94 -15.89 -11.16 -15.90
N ILE A 95 -16.81 -10.89 -16.83
CA ILE A 95 -17.75 -11.90 -17.37
C ILE A 95 -17.16 -12.54 -18.65
N ILE A 96 -16.41 -13.63 -18.43
CA ILE A 96 -16.24 -14.81 -19.30
C ILE A 96 -16.19 -14.54 -20.83
N GLU A 97 -14.98 -14.42 -21.41
CA GLU A 97 -14.76 -14.86 -22.80
C GLU A 97 -14.49 -16.37 -22.79
N GLU A 98 -15.58 -17.15 -22.85
CA GLU A 98 -15.55 -18.58 -23.15
C GLU A 98 -15.35 -18.70 -24.66
N SER A 99 -14.10 -18.82 -25.10
CA SER A 99 -13.81 -19.15 -26.49
C SER A 99 -14.07 -20.65 -26.70
N GLN A 100 -15.11 -20.95 -27.48
CA GLN A 100 -15.39 -22.29 -27.99
C GLN A 100 -14.31 -22.73 -29.00
N PRO A 101 -14.07 -24.05 -29.16
CA PRO A 101 -12.98 -24.58 -29.98
C PRO A 101 -13.36 -24.60 -31.47
N GLU A 102 -12.51 -24.05 -32.33
CA GLU A 102 -12.58 -24.27 -33.78
C GLU A 102 -11.84 -25.55 -34.18
N GLU A 103 -12.55 -26.41 -34.91
CA GLU A 103 -12.07 -27.65 -35.53
C GLU A 103 -11.29 -27.35 -36.84
N ASP A 104 -10.17 -28.06 -36.98
CA ASP A 104 -9.52 -28.55 -38.19
C ASP A 104 -8.99 -27.60 -39.28
N ALA A 105 -7.66 -27.41 -39.26
CA ALA A 105 -6.83 -27.39 -40.47
C ALA A 105 -5.53 -28.19 -40.26
N ALA A 106 -5.27 -29.12 -41.19
CA ALA A 106 -4.22 -30.13 -41.13
C ALA A 106 -2.77 -29.58 -41.06
N PRO A 107 -1.80 -30.34 -40.52
CA PRO A 107 -0.46 -29.83 -40.24
C PRO A 107 0.42 -29.79 -41.50
N VAL A 108 1.04 -28.63 -41.74
CA VAL A 108 2.13 -28.47 -42.71
C VAL A 108 3.43 -28.94 -42.05
N THR A 109 4.03 -29.99 -42.61
CA THR A 109 5.34 -30.54 -42.23
C THR A 109 6.47 -29.52 -42.42
N PRO A 110 7.30 -29.24 -41.40
CA PRO A 110 8.54 -28.50 -41.59
C PRO A 110 9.68 -29.42 -42.04
N THR A 111 10.41 -28.98 -43.07
CA THR A 111 11.66 -29.56 -43.57
C THR A 111 12.76 -29.60 -42.51
N PRO A 112 13.63 -30.64 -42.49
CA PRO A 112 14.64 -30.83 -41.45
C PRO A 112 15.85 -29.91 -41.63
N VAL A 113 16.29 -29.29 -40.53
CA VAL A 113 17.55 -28.55 -40.40
C VAL A 113 18.70 -29.53 -40.07
N PRO A 114 19.91 -29.39 -40.64
CA PRO A 114 21.03 -30.30 -40.36
C PRO A 114 21.53 -30.19 -38.91
N VAL A 115 21.69 -31.33 -38.26
CA VAL A 115 22.25 -31.46 -36.90
C VAL A 115 23.78 -31.47 -36.99
N ASN A 116 24.44 -30.59 -36.22
CA ASN A 116 25.90 -30.55 -36.05
C ASN A 116 26.33 -31.66 -35.05
N PRO A 117 27.48 -32.33 -35.23
CA PRO A 117 27.84 -33.49 -34.42
C PRO A 117 28.23 -33.13 -32.98
N THR A 118 27.77 -33.95 -32.04
CA THR A 118 28.06 -33.92 -30.60
C THR A 118 29.55 -34.22 -30.33
N PRO A 119 30.25 -33.46 -29.47
CA PRO A 119 31.60 -33.80 -29.04
C PRO A 119 31.61 -34.97 -28.05
N THR A 120 32.53 -35.91 -28.27
CA THR A 120 32.84 -37.06 -27.40
C THR A 120 33.35 -36.62 -26.01
N PRO A 121 32.96 -37.30 -24.92
CA PRO A 121 33.44 -37.01 -23.57
C PRO A 121 34.88 -37.49 -23.34
N VAL A 122 35.67 -36.67 -22.63
CA VAL A 122 37.03 -36.97 -22.15
C VAL A 122 36.94 -37.70 -20.79
N PRO A 123 37.75 -38.74 -20.51
CA PRO A 123 37.76 -39.41 -19.21
C PRO A 123 38.42 -38.55 -18.12
N VAL A 124 37.80 -38.46 -16.94
CA VAL A 124 38.38 -37.85 -15.74
C VAL A 124 38.62 -38.95 -14.68
N ASP A 125 39.84 -38.98 -14.15
CA ASP A 125 40.39 -39.91 -13.16
C ASP A 125 39.78 -39.68 -11.75
N PRO A 126 39.65 -40.69 -10.86
CA PRO A 126 38.95 -40.57 -9.59
C PRO A 126 39.86 -40.06 -8.46
N THR A 127 39.35 -39.17 -7.62
CA THR A 127 40.02 -38.68 -6.39
C THR A 127 39.04 -38.65 -5.21
N PRO A 128 39.51 -38.62 -3.95
CA PRO A 128 39.27 -39.71 -2.98
C PRO A 128 38.28 -39.36 -1.85
N ASN A 129 37.95 -40.37 -1.06
CA ASN A 129 37.02 -40.33 0.08
C ASN A 129 37.28 -39.21 1.12
N PRO A 130 36.23 -38.70 1.78
CA PRO A 130 36.34 -37.59 2.75
C PRO A 130 36.95 -38.00 4.10
N VAL A 131 37.76 -37.08 4.66
CA VAL A 131 38.35 -37.15 6.01
C VAL A 131 37.45 -36.38 7.02
N PRO A 132 37.31 -36.81 8.28
CA PRO A 132 36.42 -36.19 9.27
C PRO A 132 36.95 -34.84 9.79
N ILE A 133 36.06 -33.87 9.97
CA ILE A 133 36.35 -32.56 10.56
C ILE A 133 36.02 -32.58 12.05
N ASN A 134 37.01 -32.27 12.89
CA ASN A 134 36.88 -32.13 14.35
C ASN A 134 36.34 -30.72 14.71
N PRO A 135 35.68 -30.52 15.88
CA PRO A 135 34.94 -29.30 16.21
C PRO A 135 35.86 -28.10 16.53
N THR A 136 35.44 -26.91 16.09
CA THR A 136 36.15 -25.64 16.29
C THR A 136 35.95 -25.10 17.73
N PRO A 137 36.95 -24.42 18.34
CA PRO A 137 36.91 -23.99 19.75
C PRO A 137 36.05 -22.74 20.01
N ASN A 138 35.66 -22.56 21.27
CA ASN A 138 34.92 -21.40 21.80
C ASN A 138 35.57 -20.04 21.46
N PRO A 139 34.80 -18.95 21.29
CA PRO A 139 35.34 -17.63 21.02
C PRO A 139 36.09 -17.05 22.24
N VAL A 140 37.28 -16.51 21.98
CA VAL A 140 38.06 -15.70 22.92
C VAL A 140 37.51 -14.28 22.94
N THR A 141 37.30 -13.74 24.14
CA THR A 141 36.91 -12.36 24.43
C THR A 141 37.99 -11.38 23.98
N VAL A 142 37.61 -10.40 23.14
CA VAL A 142 38.46 -9.26 22.78
C VAL A 142 37.85 -7.99 23.37
N ASN A 143 38.60 -7.31 24.24
CA ASN A 143 38.25 -6.00 24.79
C ASN A 143 38.28 -4.92 23.69
N PRO A 144 37.30 -4.01 23.63
CA PRO A 144 37.31 -2.91 22.66
C PRO A 144 38.21 -1.74 23.12
N THR A 145 39.03 -1.24 22.21
CA THR A 145 39.74 0.05 22.31
C THR A 145 38.99 1.09 21.45
N PRO A 146 38.90 2.37 21.87
CA PRO A 146 37.77 3.23 21.52
C PRO A 146 37.91 3.88 20.14
N THR A 147 36.80 3.91 19.40
CA THR A 147 36.67 4.69 18.17
C THR A 147 35.82 5.93 18.45
N ASN A 148 36.37 7.09 18.07
CA ASN A 148 35.73 8.40 18.14
C ASN A 148 34.52 8.48 17.21
N VAL A 149 33.37 8.82 17.77
CA VAL A 149 32.11 9.11 17.07
C VAL A 149 31.98 10.62 16.88
N PRO A 150 31.73 11.15 15.67
CA PRO A 150 31.32 12.54 15.50
C PRO A 150 29.90 12.76 16.00
N ALA A 151 29.72 13.83 16.78
CA ALA A 151 28.54 14.18 17.55
C ALA A 151 27.23 14.21 16.74
N GLY A 152 26.19 13.61 17.34
CA GLY A 152 24.81 13.68 16.87
C GLY A 152 24.17 15.06 17.10
N TYR A 153 23.17 15.35 16.29
CA TYR A 153 22.23 16.45 16.50
C TYR A 153 21.37 16.18 17.75
N PRO A 154 21.11 17.19 18.60
CA PRO A 154 20.35 17.01 19.82
C PRO A 154 18.86 16.83 19.53
N GLY A 155 18.27 15.80 20.14
CA GLY A 155 16.84 15.53 20.11
C GLY A 155 16.03 16.63 20.79
N ALA A 156 14.97 17.07 20.11
CA ALA A 156 13.90 17.81 20.74
C ALA A 156 13.05 16.83 21.58
N THR A 157 13.20 16.92 22.90
CA THR A 157 12.28 16.34 23.86
C THR A 157 10.92 17.04 23.75
N LEU A 158 9.92 16.35 23.21
CA LEU A 158 8.53 16.75 23.39
C LEU A 158 8.06 16.31 24.78
N PRO A 159 7.30 17.15 25.51
CA PRO A 159 6.79 16.79 26.84
C PRO A 159 5.71 15.69 26.74
N PRO A 160 5.52 14.90 27.80
CA PRO A 160 4.53 13.82 27.81
C PRO A 160 3.12 14.40 27.76
N VAL A 161 2.34 13.99 26.75
CA VAL A 161 0.90 14.21 26.72
C VAL A 161 0.25 13.17 27.63
N THR A 162 -0.15 13.60 28.82
CA THR A 162 -0.98 12.82 29.75
C THR A 162 -2.39 12.70 29.16
N ILE A 163 -2.74 11.54 28.59
CA ILE A 163 -4.15 11.23 28.31
C ILE A 163 -4.74 10.64 29.59
N GLY A 164 -5.53 11.46 30.28
CA GLY A 164 -6.32 11.04 31.44
C GLY A 164 -7.42 10.08 31.02
N TYR A 165 -7.45 8.91 31.66
CA TYR A 165 -8.58 8.00 31.64
C TYR A 165 -9.78 8.65 32.34
N GLY A 166 -10.74 9.13 31.57
CA GLY A 166 -12.02 9.64 32.06
C GLY A 166 -13.13 8.61 31.90
N GLY A 167 -13.56 8.03 33.03
CA GLY A 167 -14.90 7.57 33.37
C GLY A 167 -15.76 6.86 32.31
N ALA A 168 -16.01 5.58 32.54
CA ALA A 168 -17.11 4.83 31.92
C ALA A 168 -18.48 5.46 32.23
N PRO A 169 -19.38 5.64 31.23
CA PRO A 169 -20.79 5.84 31.50
C PRO A 169 -21.47 4.49 31.73
N GLN A 170 -22.01 4.28 32.93
CA GLN A 170 -23.06 3.27 33.16
C GLN A 170 -24.39 3.84 32.68
N THR A 171 -25.13 3.12 31.81
CA THR A 171 -26.61 3.08 31.76
C THR A 171 -27.05 1.84 30.92
N PRO A 172 -28.34 1.47 30.84
CA PRO A 172 -28.97 0.46 31.66
C PRO A 172 -29.35 -0.81 30.87
N ASN A 173 -29.66 -1.87 31.61
CA ASN A 173 -30.20 -3.13 31.13
C ASN A 173 -31.54 -2.95 30.35
N PRO A 174 -31.72 -3.56 29.18
CA PRO A 174 -33.03 -3.94 28.69
C PRO A 174 -33.14 -5.47 28.54
N SER A 175 -34.13 -6.01 29.24
CA SER A 175 -34.59 -7.39 29.05
C SER A 175 -35.20 -7.60 27.65
N ALA A 176 -34.91 -8.79 27.11
CA ALA A 176 -35.74 -9.59 26.21
C ALA A 176 -36.32 -8.93 24.94
N THR A 177 -35.67 -9.15 23.81
CA THR A 177 -36.38 -9.33 22.53
C THR A 177 -35.60 -10.27 21.59
N GLN A 178 -36.17 -11.46 21.41
CA GLN A 178 -36.11 -12.40 20.27
C GLN A 178 -34.79 -12.50 19.47
N THR A 179 -34.10 -13.61 19.70
CA THR A 179 -33.08 -14.22 18.83
C THR A 179 -33.56 -14.35 17.37
N PRO A 180 -32.78 -13.93 16.36
CA PRO A 180 -33.01 -14.33 14.97
C PRO A 180 -32.79 -15.84 14.84
N VAL A 181 -33.74 -16.53 14.20
CA VAL A 181 -33.62 -17.93 13.81
C VAL A 181 -32.44 -18.06 12.83
N PRO A 182 -31.51 -19.01 13.03
CA PRO A 182 -30.43 -19.26 12.07
C PRO A 182 -31.03 -19.65 10.71
N VAL A 183 -30.72 -18.88 9.67
CA VAL A 183 -30.99 -19.27 8.29
C VAL A 183 -30.12 -20.49 8.00
N GLN A 184 -30.77 -21.64 7.75
CA GLN A 184 -30.05 -22.86 7.40
C GLN A 184 -29.32 -22.69 6.06
N PRO A 185 -28.05 -23.11 5.95
CA PRO A 185 -27.35 -23.13 4.67
C PRO A 185 -28.02 -24.12 3.70
N ALA A 186 -27.96 -23.78 2.40
CA ALA A 186 -28.50 -24.61 1.33
C ALA A 186 -27.92 -26.04 1.37
N PRO A 187 -28.69 -27.09 1.03
CA PRO A 187 -28.23 -28.46 1.16
C PRO A 187 -27.28 -28.81 0.00
N GLY A 188 -26.01 -29.12 0.32
CA GLY A 188 -25.10 -29.72 -0.68
C GLY A 188 -23.61 -29.73 -0.36
N GLN A 189 -23.09 -28.81 0.46
CA GLN A 189 -21.67 -28.82 0.86
C GLN A 189 -21.55 -29.21 2.34
N LYS A 190 -20.99 -30.38 2.62
CA LYS A 190 -20.52 -30.70 3.97
C LYS A 190 -19.33 -29.79 4.26
N HIS A 191 -19.52 -28.78 5.09
CA HIS A 191 -18.38 -28.03 5.63
C HIS A 191 -17.49 -28.98 6.43
N PRO A 192 -16.16 -28.96 6.22
CA PRO A 192 -15.24 -29.78 6.98
C PRO A 192 -15.34 -29.49 8.49
N THR A 193 -15.28 -30.53 9.31
CA THR A 193 -15.22 -30.42 10.77
C THR A 193 -13.93 -29.72 11.23
N PRO A 194 -13.89 -29.13 12.44
CA PRO A 194 -12.68 -28.51 12.97
C PRO A 194 -11.46 -29.45 12.98
N GLU A 195 -11.68 -30.74 13.22
CA GLU A 195 -10.67 -31.80 13.21
C GLU A 195 -10.16 -32.07 11.78
N GLU A 196 -11.06 -32.14 10.80
CA GLU A 196 -10.69 -32.29 9.38
C GLU A 196 -9.90 -31.08 8.86
N ILE A 197 -10.31 -29.86 9.22
CA ILE A 197 -9.58 -28.63 8.88
C ILE A 197 -8.17 -28.66 9.50
N LYS A 198 -8.06 -29.14 10.74
CA LYS A 198 -6.77 -29.24 11.42
C LYS A 198 -5.84 -30.25 10.70
N GLU A 199 -6.36 -31.41 10.31
CA GLU A 199 -5.56 -32.41 9.59
C GLU A 199 -5.18 -31.96 8.18
N LEU A 200 -6.09 -31.31 7.43
CA LEU A 200 -5.79 -30.72 6.12
C LEU A 200 -4.63 -29.71 6.20
N ARG A 201 -4.48 -29.02 7.34
CA ARG A 201 -3.47 -27.98 7.55
C ARG A 201 -2.13 -28.48 7.99
N LYS A 202 -2.05 -29.64 8.65
CA LYS A 202 -0.86 -30.09 9.39
C LYS A 202 0.45 -30.12 8.57
N HIS A 203 0.36 -30.33 7.25
CA HIS A 203 1.50 -30.32 6.33
C HIS A 203 1.32 -29.34 5.16
N ALA A 204 0.36 -28.42 5.30
CA ALA A 204 0.05 -27.47 4.26
C ALA A 204 1.22 -26.52 4.00
N ARG A 205 1.61 -26.44 2.73
CA ARG A 205 2.44 -25.36 2.21
C ARG A 205 1.53 -24.29 1.61
N LEU A 206 2.12 -23.13 1.32
CA LEU A 206 1.39 -22.10 0.59
C LEU A 206 0.92 -22.64 -0.76
N LYS A 207 -0.36 -22.42 -1.08
CA LYS A 207 -0.97 -22.89 -2.33
C LYS A 207 -2.03 -21.90 -2.80
N VAL A 208 -2.11 -21.67 -4.10
CA VAL A 208 -3.26 -20.99 -4.71
C VAL A 208 -4.52 -21.84 -4.47
N GLY A 209 -5.63 -21.18 -4.12
CA GLY A 209 -6.87 -21.88 -3.77
C GLY A 209 -6.81 -22.61 -2.43
N PHE A 210 -6.01 -22.11 -1.47
CA PHE A 210 -5.87 -22.73 -0.14
C PHE A 210 -7.22 -22.83 0.60
N TYR A 211 -8.12 -21.88 0.37
CA TYR A 211 -9.40 -21.77 1.04
C TYR A 211 -10.58 -22.37 0.25
N ASP A 212 -10.38 -22.87 -0.97
CA ASP A 212 -11.45 -23.27 -1.89
C ASP A 212 -12.39 -24.33 -1.30
N GLU A 213 -11.86 -25.27 -0.51
CA GLU A 213 -12.63 -26.35 0.09
C GLU A 213 -13.09 -26.05 1.53
N ILE A 214 -12.35 -25.19 2.25
CA ILE A 214 -12.54 -24.97 3.70
C ILE A 214 -13.26 -23.66 4.03
N CYS A 215 -13.15 -22.65 3.17
CA CYS A 215 -13.90 -21.40 3.22
C CYS A 215 -14.01 -20.80 1.80
N PRO A 216 -14.88 -21.36 0.94
CA PRO A 216 -14.93 -21.00 -0.48
C PRO A 216 -15.21 -19.52 -0.76
N LYS A 217 -15.85 -18.81 0.19
CA LYS A 217 -16.16 -17.38 0.06
C LYS A 217 -15.06 -16.45 0.59
N ALA A 218 -13.96 -16.98 1.15
CA ALA A 218 -12.94 -16.17 1.82
C ALA A 218 -12.40 -15.03 0.96
N GLU A 219 -11.84 -15.35 -0.22
CA GLU A 219 -11.28 -14.35 -1.12
C GLU A 219 -12.34 -13.37 -1.64
N LYS A 220 -13.58 -13.83 -1.85
CA LYS A 220 -14.68 -12.96 -2.26
C LYS A 220 -15.03 -11.93 -1.19
N ILE A 221 -15.13 -12.35 0.08
CA ILE A 221 -15.41 -11.45 1.21
C ILE A 221 -14.32 -10.38 1.32
N ILE A 222 -13.05 -10.78 1.17
CA ILE A 222 -11.91 -9.87 1.20
C ILE A 222 -11.95 -8.88 0.03
N LYS A 223 -12.17 -9.36 -1.20
CA LYS A 223 -12.31 -8.54 -2.41
C LYS A 223 -13.45 -7.53 -2.27
N ASP A 224 -14.62 -7.96 -1.83
CA ASP A 224 -15.79 -7.10 -1.65
C ASP A 224 -15.53 -6.04 -0.57
N GLY A 225 -14.86 -6.41 0.52
CA GLY A 225 -14.43 -5.47 1.57
C GLY A 225 -13.49 -4.40 1.02
N MET A 226 -12.54 -4.78 0.17
CA MET A 226 -11.63 -3.85 -0.49
C MET A 226 -12.37 -2.88 -1.42
N ILE A 227 -13.28 -3.39 -2.25
CA ILE A 227 -14.07 -2.58 -3.18
C ILE A 227 -14.90 -1.55 -2.41
N ARG A 228 -15.60 -1.96 -1.33
CA ARG A 228 -16.35 -1.05 -0.47
C ARG A 228 -15.45 0.03 0.12
N ALA A 229 -14.32 -0.36 0.70
CA ALA A 229 -13.40 0.58 1.35
C ALA A 229 -12.79 1.58 0.35
N PHE A 230 -12.37 1.12 -0.84
CA PHE A 230 -11.80 1.99 -1.87
C PHE A 230 -12.83 2.94 -2.48
N GLY A 231 -14.10 2.52 -2.57
CA GLY A 231 -15.22 3.39 -2.96
C GLY A 231 -15.48 4.54 -1.97
N ASN A 232 -15.19 4.32 -0.68
CA ASN A 232 -15.33 5.34 0.37
C ASN A 232 -14.07 6.22 0.54
N ASP A 233 -12.90 5.59 0.60
CA ASP A 233 -11.60 6.24 0.70
C ASP A 233 -10.61 5.58 -0.28
N SER A 234 -10.42 6.17 -1.46
CA SER A 234 -9.51 5.59 -2.47
C SER A 234 -8.04 5.57 -2.05
N SER A 235 -7.65 6.32 -1.01
CA SER A 235 -6.26 6.27 -0.54
C SER A 235 -5.92 4.96 0.17
N ILE A 236 -6.93 4.17 0.59
CA ILE A 236 -6.74 2.89 1.27
C ILE A 236 -5.96 1.88 0.41
N ALA A 237 -6.08 1.97 -0.91
CA ALA A 237 -5.39 1.08 -1.85
C ALA A 237 -3.86 1.19 -1.76
N ALA A 238 -3.34 2.34 -1.32
CA ALA A 238 -1.91 2.51 -1.05
C ALA A 238 -1.53 2.11 0.38
N ALA A 239 -2.47 2.23 1.33
CA ALA A 239 -2.20 1.94 2.74
C ALA A 239 -2.05 0.44 3.02
N ILE A 240 -2.87 -0.41 2.40
CA ILE A 240 -2.84 -1.86 2.65
C ILE A 240 -1.53 -2.52 2.17
N PRO A 241 -1.03 -2.26 0.95
CA PRO A 241 0.26 -2.83 0.53
C PRO A 241 1.44 -2.36 1.39
N ARG A 242 1.39 -1.11 1.86
CA ARG A 242 2.39 -0.60 2.82
C ARG A 242 2.31 -1.36 4.15
N LEU A 243 1.11 -1.59 4.68
CA LEU A 243 0.91 -2.39 5.89
C LEU A 243 1.45 -3.82 5.72
N LEU A 244 1.23 -4.45 4.57
CA LEU A 244 1.78 -5.77 4.26
C LEU A 244 3.32 -5.75 4.21
N LEU A 245 3.93 -4.78 3.52
CA LEU A 245 5.39 -4.63 3.49
C LEU A 245 5.96 -4.52 4.90
N HIS A 246 5.33 -3.68 5.73
CA HIS A 246 5.78 -3.41 7.09
C HIS A 246 5.62 -4.63 8.01
N ASP A 247 4.61 -5.47 7.82
CA ASP A 247 4.48 -6.76 8.52
C ASP A 247 5.61 -7.71 8.09
N CYS A 248 5.68 -7.99 6.79
CA CYS A 248 6.62 -8.97 6.23
C CYS A 248 8.09 -8.64 6.52
N PHE A 249 8.48 -7.37 6.49
CA PHE A 249 9.87 -6.98 6.64
C PHE A 249 10.40 -7.07 8.08
N VAL A 250 9.56 -7.18 9.11
CA VAL A 250 10.03 -7.24 10.51
C VAL A 250 10.41 -8.67 10.88
N ASN A 251 9.43 -9.57 11.01
CA ASN A 251 9.64 -10.99 11.40
C ASN A 251 9.07 -11.99 10.37
N GLY A 252 8.82 -11.55 9.15
CA GLY A 252 8.08 -12.34 8.16
C GLY A 252 6.60 -11.98 8.12
N CYS A 253 5.88 -12.57 7.17
CA CYS A 253 4.46 -12.29 6.99
C CYS A 253 3.64 -13.17 7.95
N ASP A 254 3.46 -12.68 9.17
CA ASP A 254 2.77 -13.38 10.25
C ASP A 254 1.70 -12.51 10.95
N ALA A 255 1.42 -11.32 10.41
CA ALA A 255 0.48 -10.34 10.95
C ALA A 255 0.81 -9.88 12.39
N SER A 256 2.07 -9.98 12.82
CA SER A 256 2.58 -9.44 14.08
C SER A 256 2.31 -7.94 14.20
N LEU A 257 2.39 -7.16 13.12
CA LEU A 257 2.13 -5.72 13.12
C LEU A 257 0.67 -5.37 13.49
N LEU A 258 -0.27 -6.31 13.36
CA LEU A 258 -1.68 -6.07 13.68
C LEU A 258 -1.96 -6.08 15.19
N LEU A 259 -1.08 -6.67 16.00
CA LEU A 259 -1.25 -6.77 17.45
C LEU A 259 -1.26 -5.40 18.15
N ASP A 260 -2.21 -5.20 19.07
CA ASP A 260 -2.22 -4.05 19.98
C ASP A 260 -1.44 -4.33 21.27
N GLN A 261 -1.29 -5.61 21.62
CA GLN A 261 -0.55 -6.08 22.78
C GLN A 261 0.20 -7.36 22.45
N THR A 262 1.31 -7.57 23.13
CA THR A 262 2.12 -8.79 23.04
C THR A 262 2.14 -9.49 24.40
N PRO A 263 2.20 -10.84 24.49
CA PRO A 263 2.19 -11.56 25.76
C PRO A 263 3.26 -11.12 26.76
N SER A 264 4.41 -10.66 26.27
CA SER A 264 5.50 -10.16 27.11
C SER A 264 5.23 -8.79 27.76
N GLY A 265 4.18 -8.08 27.36
CA GLY A 265 3.88 -6.71 27.80
C GLY A 265 4.84 -5.65 27.22
N ALA A 266 5.74 -6.03 26.32
CA ALA A 266 6.63 -5.10 25.63
C ALA A 266 5.87 -4.16 24.67
N ARG A 267 6.54 -3.11 24.20
CA ARG A 267 5.98 -2.23 23.15
C ARG A 267 5.87 -3.02 21.84
N VAL A 268 4.71 -2.91 21.19
CA VAL A 268 4.41 -3.58 19.92
C VAL A 268 4.91 -2.78 18.71
N GLU A 269 5.05 -3.44 17.56
CA GLU A 269 5.54 -2.85 16.30
C GLU A 269 4.72 -1.66 15.84
N LYS A 270 3.41 -1.67 16.10
CA LYS A 270 2.49 -0.58 15.77
C LYS A 270 2.91 0.76 16.39
N LEU A 271 3.64 0.74 17.50
CA LEU A 271 4.12 1.94 18.20
C LEU A 271 5.51 2.41 17.74
N ALA A 272 6.16 1.72 16.81
CA ALA A 272 7.45 2.12 16.28
C ALA A 272 7.32 3.39 15.41
N ASN A 273 8.35 4.23 15.36
CA ASN A 273 8.34 5.50 14.63
C ASN A 273 7.96 5.35 13.14
N SER A 274 8.43 4.28 12.49
CA SER A 274 8.13 3.99 11.08
C SER A 274 6.69 3.53 10.84
N ASN A 275 5.98 3.11 11.89
CA ASN A 275 4.61 2.61 11.84
C ASN A 275 3.63 3.66 12.39
N GLY A 276 3.72 3.90 13.70
CA GLY A 276 2.90 4.77 14.55
C GLY A 276 1.80 5.55 13.82
N PRO A 277 1.99 6.85 13.55
CA PRO A 277 0.93 7.71 13.02
C PRO A 277 0.67 7.51 11.51
N THR A 278 1.43 6.66 10.82
CA THR A 278 1.45 6.65 9.36
C THR A 278 0.87 5.38 8.73
N VAL A 279 1.01 4.23 9.39
CA VAL A 279 0.42 2.97 8.93
C VAL A 279 -1.04 2.93 9.36
N ARG A 280 -1.93 2.51 8.46
CA ARG A 280 -3.38 2.50 8.68
C ARG A 280 -4.03 1.37 7.90
N GLY A 281 -5.35 1.20 8.10
CA GLY A 281 -6.13 0.12 7.49
C GLY A 281 -6.51 -1.00 8.47
N PHE A 282 -6.09 -0.88 9.75
CA PHE A 282 -6.41 -1.84 10.79
C PHE A 282 -7.92 -2.06 10.96
N ASP A 283 -8.73 -0.99 10.95
CA ASP A 283 -10.18 -1.10 11.14
C ASP A 283 -10.87 -1.84 9.98
N LEU A 284 -10.37 -1.67 8.74
CA LEU A 284 -10.86 -2.42 7.59
C LEU A 284 -10.56 -3.92 7.74
N ILE A 285 -9.36 -4.24 8.22
CA ILE A 285 -8.97 -5.63 8.48
C ILE A 285 -9.88 -6.24 9.55
N ASP A 286 -10.20 -5.51 10.62
CA ASP A 286 -11.11 -6.01 11.65
C ASP A 286 -12.52 -6.26 11.13
N GLN A 287 -13.04 -5.36 10.29
CA GLN A 287 -14.36 -5.50 9.67
C GLN A 287 -14.42 -6.75 8.77
N ILE A 288 -13.45 -6.90 7.86
CA ILE A 288 -13.37 -8.06 6.96
C ILE A 288 -13.15 -9.34 7.78
N LYS A 289 -12.32 -9.28 8.83
CA LYS A 289 -12.08 -10.43 9.70
C LYS A 289 -13.36 -10.86 10.42
N ALA A 290 -14.19 -9.92 10.87
CA ALA A 290 -15.47 -10.24 11.48
C ALA A 290 -16.42 -10.94 10.49
N GLU A 291 -16.47 -10.48 9.23
CA GLU A 291 -17.24 -11.14 8.17
C GLU A 291 -16.72 -12.56 7.89
N LEU A 292 -15.40 -12.74 7.83
CA LEU A 292 -14.77 -14.05 7.64
C LEU A 292 -15.02 -15.00 8.82
N GLU A 293 -14.95 -14.52 10.06
CA GLU A 293 -15.24 -15.34 11.23
C GLU A 293 -16.72 -15.69 11.36
N ALA A 294 -17.63 -14.88 10.80
CA ALA A 294 -19.05 -15.20 10.72
C ALA A 294 -19.34 -16.27 9.66
N GLU A 295 -18.62 -16.25 8.53
CA GLU A 295 -18.77 -17.22 7.44
C GLU A 295 -18.07 -18.56 7.74
N CYS A 296 -16.81 -18.50 8.19
CA CYS A 296 -15.97 -19.67 8.41
C CYS A 296 -15.10 -19.50 9.67
N PRO A 297 -15.67 -19.76 10.87
CA PRO A 297 -15.02 -19.52 12.15
C PRO A 297 -13.66 -20.20 12.29
N ARG A 298 -12.63 -19.43 12.69
CA ARG A 298 -11.24 -19.89 12.90
C ARG A 298 -10.59 -20.56 11.67
N VAL A 299 -11.01 -20.16 10.47
CA VAL A 299 -10.44 -20.67 9.22
C VAL A 299 -9.39 -19.72 8.67
N VAL A 300 -9.73 -18.49 8.30
CA VAL A 300 -8.80 -17.59 7.59
C VAL A 300 -7.86 -16.89 8.57
N SER A 301 -6.54 -16.94 8.35
CA SER A 301 -5.58 -16.21 9.19
C SER A 301 -5.64 -14.70 8.92
N CYS A 302 -5.25 -13.89 9.89
CA CYS A 302 -5.16 -12.45 9.69
C CYS A 302 -4.07 -12.07 8.68
N THR A 303 -2.99 -12.84 8.61
CA THR A 303 -1.93 -12.59 7.64
C THR A 303 -2.38 -12.96 6.21
N ASP A 304 -3.10 -14.06 5.98
CA ASP A 304 -3.66 -14.33 4.65
C ASP A 304 -4.73 -13.30 4.25
N LEU A 305 -5.56 -12.86 5.20
CA LEU A 305 -6.47 -11.72 4.97
C LEU A 305 -5.70 -10.51 4.46
N LEU A 306 -4.62 -10.10 5.15
CA LEU A 306 -3.81 -8.94 4.76
C LEU A 306 -3.16 -9.12 3.38
N VAL A 307 -2.66 -10.31 3.06
CA VAL A 307 -2.03 -10.59 1.76
C VAL A 307 -3.05 -10.54 0.61
N TYR A 308 -4.21 -11.18 0.75
CA TYR A 308 -5.26 -11.10 -0.26
C TYR A 308 -5.79 -9.67 -0.41
N LEU A 309 -6.00 -8.96 0.71
CA LEU A 309 -6.45 -7.58 0.70
C LEU A 309 -5.45 -6.65 -0.01
N SER A 310 -4.14 -6.92 0.12
CA SER A 310 -3.10 -6.19 -0.60
C SER A 310 -3.15 -6.45 -2.11
N ARG A 311 -3.41 -7.68 -2.56
CA ARG A 311 -3.66 -7.98 -3.98
C ARG A 311 -4.88 -7.21 -4.49
N ASP A 312 -5.99 -7.26 -3.74
CA ASP A 312 -7.21 -6.57 -4.13
C ASP A 312 -7.03 -5.04 -4.15
N ALA A 313 -6.21 -4.48 -3.26
CA ALA A 313 -5.84 -3.07 -3.25
C ALA A 313 -5.11 -2.63 -4.54
N PHE A 314 -4.22 -3.48 -5.06
CA PHE A 314 -3.60 -3.25 -6.37
C PHE A 314 -4.60 -3.40 -7.52
N VAL A 315 -5.50 -4.39 -7.46
CA VAL A 315 -6.51 -4.59 -8.50
C VAL A 315 -7.45 -3.39 -8.62
N VAL A 316 -8.00 -2.88 -7.50
CA VAL A 316 -8.88 -1.70 -7.54
C VAL A 316 -8.16 -0.41 -7.96
N SER A 317 -6.83 -0.38 -7.90
CA SER A 317 -6.01 0.73 -8.41
C SER A 317 -5.53 0.53 -9.86
N GLY A 318 -5.92 -0.56 -10.53
CA GLY A 318 -5.72 -0.76 -11.97
C GLY A 318 -4.66 -1.80 -12.35
N VAL A 319 -4.10 -2.54 -11.40
CA VAL A 319 -3.22 -3.68 -11.69
C VAL A 319 -4.07 -4.89 -12.11
N PRO A 320 -3.69 -5.65 -13.15
CA PRO A 320 -4.33 -6.92 -13.47
C PRO A 320 -4.32 -7.89 -12.29
N HIS A 321 -5.35 -8.72 -12.20
CA HIS A 321 -5.41 -9.78 -11.20
C HIS A 321 -4.19 -10.72 -11.31
N TYR A 322 -3.72 -11.18 -10.16
CA TYR A 322 -2.73 -12.24 -10.05
C TYR A 322 -3.07 -13.15 -8.87
N ASP A 323 -2.73 -14.44 -9.02
CA ASP A 323 -3.00 -15.44 -8.01
C ASP A 323 -2.08 -15.27 -6.80
N VAL A 324 -2.66 -15.43 -5.62
CA VAL A 324 -1.96 -15.36 -4.33
C VAL A 324 -2.07 -16.71 -3.63
N PRO A 325 -0.94 -17.36 -3.31
CA PRO A 325 -0.96 -18.54 -2.45
C PRO A 325 -1.41 -18.17 -1.04
N GLY A 326 -2.36 -18.92 -0.48
CA GLY A 326 -2.75 -18.85 0.94
C GLY A 326 -2.18 -20.01 1.76
N GLY A 327 -2.42 -20.02 3.06
CA GLY A 327 -1.97 -21.05 4.01
C GLY A 327 -1.04 -20.55 5.11
N ARG A 328 -0.87 -19.23 5.23
CA ARG A 328 -0.06 -18.63 6.30
C ARG A 328 -0.81 -18.65 7.63
N ARG A 329 -0.06 -18.56 8.72
CA ARG A 329 -0.56 -18.54 10.09
C ARG A 329 -0.06 -17.31 10.82
N ASP A 330 -0.82 -16.93 11.84
CA ASP A 330 -0.58 -15.71 12.59
C ASP A 330 0.47 -15.93 13.67
N GLY A 331 1.38 -14.96 13.80
CA GLY A 331 2.34 -14.84 14.88
C GLY A 331 1.67 -14.64 16.24
N MET A 332 2.49 -14.78 17.29
CA MET A 332 2.04 -14.66 18.68
C MET A 332 2.77 -13.54 19.43
N GLU A 333 3.67 -12.82 18.77
CA GLU A 333 4.48 -11.77 19.35
C GLU A 333 4.59 -10.59 18.40
N SER A 334 4.64 -9.38 18.95
CA SER A 334 4.95 -8.15 18.23
C SER A 334 5.87 -7.31 19.08
N LEU A 335 7.04 -6.96 18.55
CA LEU A 335 8.07 -6.22 19.28
C LEU A 335 8.53 -5.00 18.49
N GLU A 336 8.32 -3.81 19.04
CA GLU A 336 8.80 -2.54 18.49
C GLU A 336 10.31 -2.59 18.19
N ALA A 337 11.08 -3.24 19.06
CA ALA A 337 12.53 -3.39 18.92
C ALA A 337 12.95 -4.09 17.62
N ASN A 338 12.08 -4.96 17.06
CA ASN A 338 12.38 -5.67 15.82
C ASN A 338 12.20 -4.78 14.59
N VAL A 339 11.49 -3.64 14.69
CA VAL A 339 11.24 -2.73 13.56
C VAL A 339 12.52 -2.03 13.11
N HIS A 340 13.37 -1.65 14.05
CA HIS A 340 14.60 -0.90 13.78
C HIS A 340 15.57 -1.72 12.92
N GLY A 341 16.00 -1.16 11.79
CA GLY A 341 16.93 -1.80 10.86
C GLY A 341 16.31 -2.85 9.94
N ASN A 342 15.01 -3.12 10.09
CA ASN A 342 14.26 -4.06 9.25
C ASN A 342 13.36 -3.37 8.23
N LEU A 343 13.01 -2.09 8.40
CA LEU A 343 12.21 -1.34 7.44
C LEU A 343 13.06 -0.38 6.60
N PRO A 344 12.77 -0.22 5.29
CA PRO A 344 13.39 0.81 4.48
C PRO A 344 12.96 2.20 4.95
N LEU A 345 13.90 3.16 4.93
CA LEU A 345 13.64 4.56 5.25
C LEU A 345 13.75 5.45 4.01
N PRO A 346 13.04 6.59 3.98
CA PRO A 346 13.04 7.51 2.84
C PRO A 346 14.41 8.07 2.41
N ASP A 347 15.40 8.06 3.31
CA ASP A 347 16.73 8.62 3.15
C ASP A 347 17.83 7.54 3.09
N ASN A 348 17.45 6.26 3.02
CA ASN A 348 18.42 5.17 2.89
C ASN A 348 19.20 5.26 1.57
N THR A 349 20.48 4.94 1.64
CA THR A 349 21.33 4.80 0.46
C THR A 349 20.93 3.57 -0.36
N VAL A 350 21.31 3.54 -1.64
CA VAL A 350 21.03 2.40 -2.52
C VAL A 350 21.66 1.11 -1.99
N ASP A 351 22.89 1.19 -1.44
CA ASP A 351 23.54 0.03 -0.80
C ASP A 351 22.72 -0.49 0.38
N THR A 352 22.21 0.40 1.24
CA THR A 352 21.38 0.03 2.39
C THR A 352 20.09 -0.67 1.94
N LEU A 353 19.43 -0.14 0.90
CA LEU A 353 18.19 -0.72 0.37
C LEU A 353 18.44 -2.08 -0.28
N ILE A 354 19.50 -2.20 -1.09
CA ILE A 354 19.88 -3.47 -1.72
C ILE A 354 20.21 -4.52 -0.66
N ASP A 355 21.03 -4.18 0.34
CA ASP A 355 21.40 -5.10 1.42
C ASP A 355 20.19 -5.53 2.25
N LEU A 356 19.30 -4.58 2.56
CA LEU A 356 18.07 -4.89 3.28
C LEU A 356 17.20 -5.88 2.50
N PHE A 357 16.93 -5.61 1.22
CA PHE A 357 16.11 -6.48 0.37
C PHE A 357 16.76 -7.86 0.16
N LYS A 358 18.09 -7.91 -0.05
CA LYS A 358 18.83 -9.17 -0.18
C LYS A 358 18.74 -10.04 1.07
N ARG A 359 18.86 -9.47 2.27
CA ARG A 359 18.66 -10.22 3.54
C ARG A 359 17.25 -10.79 3.67
N LYS A 360 16.29 -10.19 2.97
CA LYS A 360 14.90 -10.63 2.89
C LYS A 360 14.61 -11.53 1.67
N GLY A 361 15.65 -11.93 0.92
CA GLY A 361 15.53 -12.83 -0.23
C GLY A 361 15.01 -12.17 -1.51
N LEU A 362 15.04 -10.83 -1.58
CA LEU A 362 14.62 -10.02 -2.73
C LEU A 362 15.85 -9.43 -3.41
N ASN A 363 15.90 -9.50 -4.74
CA ASN A 363 17.03 -8.95 -5.51
C ASN A 363 16.78 -7.50 -5.95
N GLU A 364 17.71 -6.93 -6.71
CA GLU A 364 17.65 -5.56 -7.22
C GLU A 364 16.47 -5.34 -8.18
N GLU A 365 16.09 -6.35 -8.97
CA GLU A 365 14.88 -6.29 -9.82
C GLU A 365 13.63 -6.23 -8.93
N ASP A 366 13.54 -7.09 -7.90
CA ASP A 366 12.42 -7.10 -6.96
C ASP A 366 12.30 -5.75 -6.22
N LEU A 367 13.42 -5.15 -5.80
CA LEU A 367 13.45 -3.80 -5.24
C LEU A 367 12.88 -2.76 -6.23
N ALA A 368 13.38 -2.74 -7.46
CA ALA A 368 12.92 -1.80 -8.49
C ALA A 368 11.43 -1.99 -8.86
N VAL A 369 10.93 -3.23 -8.82
CA VAL A 369 9.51 -3.54 -9.01
C VAL A 369 8.67 -3.00 -7.84
N LEU A 370 9.10 -3.25 -6.61
CA LEU A 370 8.32 -2.96 -5.39
C LEU A 370 8.27 -1.47 -5.06
N ILE A 371 9.32 -0.67 -5.37
CA ILE A 371 9.21 0.80 -5.25
C ILE A 371 8.10 1.37 -6.14
N GLY A 372 7.71 0.65 -7.20
CA GLY A 372 6.58 1.02 -8.05
C GLY A 372 5.26 1.15 -7.29
N ALA A 373 5.12 0.54 -6.10
CA ALA A 373 3.96 0.74 -5.23
C ALA A 373 3.76 2.22 -4.83
N HIS A 374 4.82 3.02 -4.86
CA HIS A 374 4.73 4.48 -4.71
C HIS A 374 4.07 5.18 -5.91
N SER A 375 3.62 4.47 -6.95
CA SER A 375 2.76 5.07 -8.00
C SER A 375 1.42 5.55 -7.44
N ILE A 376 0.99 5.03 -6.29
CA ILE A 376 -0.21 5.48 -5.57
C ILE A 376 0.12 5.94 -4.15
N GLY A 377 -0.80 6.69 -3.56
CA GLY A 377 -0.71 7.11 -2.16
C GLY A 377 0.09 8.38 -1.94
N VAL A 378 0.51 8.58 -0.69
CA VAL A 378 1.10 9.84 -0.22
C VAL A 378 2.28 9.59 0.71
N ALA A 379 3.19 10.57 0.76
CA ALA A 379 4.24 10.67 1.77
C ALA A 379 3.95 11.87 2.68
N HIS A 380 4.31 11.75 3.96
CA HIS A 380 4.27 12.89 4.88
C HIS A 380 5.48 13.79 4.65
N CYS A 381 5.33 15.10 4.88
CA CYS A 381 6.36 16.09 4.62
C CYS A 381 7.68 15.81 5.33
N PHE A 382 7.66 15.25 6.54
CA PHE A 382 8.89 14.86 7.25
C PHE A 382 9.71 13.81 6.49
N SER A 383 9.11 13.05 5.57
CA SER A 383 9.78 12.00 4.81
C SER A 383 10.61 12.51 3.62
N PHE A 384 10.44 13.78 3.21
CA PHE A 384 11.12 14.31 2.02
C PHE A 384 11.54 15.78 2.12
N LEU A 385 10.94 16.58 2.99
CA LEU A 385 11.18 18.03 3.00
C LEU A 385 12.63 18.38 3.35
N TYR A 386 13.28 17.56 4.18
CA TYR A 386 14.69 17.72 4.56
C TYR A 386 15.63 17.76 3.33
N ARG A 387 15.21 17.21 2.17
CA ARG A 387 15.99 17.27 0.93
C ARG A 387 16.25 18.71 0.48
N LEU A 388 15.36 19.65 0.82
CA LEU A 388 15.49 21.06 0.46
C LEU A 388 16.45 21.83 1.36
N ASP A 389 16.79 21.28 2.53
CA ASP A 389 17.68 21.91 3.51
C ASP A 389 19.16 21.63 3.23
N ASN A 390 19.46 20.62 2.38
CA ASN A 390 20.80 20.25 1.97
C ASN A 390 21.03 20.60 0.47
N PRO A 391 22.02 21.43 0.12
CA PRO A 391 22.24 21.85 -1.27
C PRO A 391 22.47 20.70 -2.26
N GLN A 392 23.17 19.64 -1.85
CA GLN A 392 23.45 18.48 -2.71
C GLN A 392 22.18 17.67 -2.98
N LYS A 393 21.35 17.46 -1.95
CA LYS A 393 20.06 16.78 -2.08
C LYS A 393 19.06 17.61 -2.87
N ALA A 394 19.04 18.93 -2.65
CA ALA A 394 18.16 19.87 -3.35
C ALA A 394 18.47 19.92 -4.86
N ALA A 395 19.74 19.76 -5.26
CA ALA A 395 20.13 19.66 -6.67
C ALA A 395 19.56 18.42 -7.40
N MET A 396 19.05 17.44 -6.63
CA MET A 396 18.38 16.24 -7.14
C MET A 396 16.85 16.33 -7.07
N VAL A 397 16.30 17.53 -6.84
CA VAL A 397 14.85 17.78 -6.83
C VAL A 397 14.51 18.69 -8.02
N ASP A 398 13.54 18.29 -8.84
CA ASP A 398 13.00 19.18 -9.87
C ASP A 398 12.55 20.54 -9.26
N PRO A 399 12.94 21.70 -9.82
CA PRO A 399 12.63 23.00 -9.22
C PRO A 399 11.13 23.27 -9.03
N ARG A 400 10.26 22.74 -9.91
CA ARG A 400 8.80 22.88 -9.76
C ARG A 400 8.33 22.03 -8.60
N LEU A 401 8.81 20.79 -8.49
CA LEU A 401 8.52 19.93 -7.35
C LEU A 401 8.99 20.56 -6.03
N ALA A 402 10.18 21.15 -5.99
CA ALA A 402 10.67 21.87 -4.81
C ALA A 402 9.74 23.03 -4.41
N GLY A 403 9.17 23.75 -5.39
CA GLY A 403 8.15 24.76 -5.14
C GLY A 403 6.88 24.18 -4.51
N VAL A 404 6.38 23.06 -5.03
CA VAL A 404 5.20 22.35 -4.51
C VAL A 404 5.45 21.83 -3.09
N MET A 405 6.63 21.26 -2.82
CA MET A 405 7.04 20.81 -1.49
C MET A 405 7.01 21.96 -0.48
N ARG A 406 7.61 23.12 -0.81
CA ARG A 406 7.61 24.30 0.07
C ARG A 406 6.21 24.82 0.35
N PHE A 407 5.34 24.85 -0.66
CA PHE A 407 3.97 25.32 -0.48
C PHE A 407 3.12 24.37 0.34
N THR A 408 3.21 23.07 0.08
CA THR A 408 2.35 22.06 0.70
C THR A 408 2.77 21.81 2.16
N CYS A 409 4.07 21.82 2.44
CA CYS A 409 4.61 21.44 3.74
C CYS A 409 4.64 22.60 4.74
N THR A 410 3.46 23.10 5.11
CA THR A 410 3.29 24.04 6.23
C THR A 410 3.40 23.36 7.61
N ASN A 411 3.25 22.03 7.66
CA ASN A 411 3.45 21.17 8.83
C ASN A 411 4.12 19.85 8.39
N GLN A 412 4.93 19.24 9.25
CA GLN A 412 5.54 17.92 9.06
C GLN A 412 4.52 16.79 8.77
N MET A 413 3.31 16.88 9.30
CA MET A 413 2.23 15.91 9.08
C MET A 413 1.38 16.17 7.83
N ASN A 414 1.61 17.28 7.11
CA ASN A 414 0.99 17.43 5.80
C ASN A 414 1.51 16.34 4.86
N THR A 415 0.72 16.01 3.84
CA THR A 415 1.07 14.95 2.90
C THR A 415 1.11 15.47 1.48
N LEU A 416 1.92 14.83 0.65
CA LEU A 416 1.97 15.05 -0.80
C LEU A 416 1.88 13.70 -1.50
N ALA A 417 1.11 13.64 -2.58
CA ALA A 417 0.98 12.43 -3.39
C ALA A 417 2.30 12.11 -4.09
N PHE A 418 2.67 10.83 -4.10
CA PHE A 418 3.86 10.38 -4.83
C PHE A 418 3.73 10.63 -6.34
N ASP A 419 2.54 10.39 -6.89
CA ASP A 419 2.15 10.84 -8.22
C ASP A 419 0.93 11.77 -8.12
N THR A 420 1.10 13.04 -8.48
CA THR A 420 0.02 14.03 -8.48
C THR A 420 -0.89 13.93 -9.70
N THR A 421 -0.47 13.19 -10.73
CA THR A 421 -1.23 12.97 -11.98
C THR A 421 -2.27 11.87 -11.78
N THR A 422 -1.85 10.76 -11.15
CA THR A 422 -2.63 9.52 -11.05
C THR A 422 -2.60 8.92 -9.64
N GLN A 423 -2.71 9.76 -8.61
CA GLN A 423 -2.61 9.41 -7.17
C GLN A 423 -3.29 8.10 -6.69
N TYR A 424 -4.41 7.70 -7.30
CA TYR A 424 -5.18 6.50 -6.92
C TYR A 424 -5.18 5.41 -8.00
N LYS A 425 -4.50 5.64 -9.12
CA LYS A 425 -4.39 4.70 -10.23
C LYS A 425 -2.91 4.35 -10.41
N MET A 426 -2.60 3.08 -10.20
CA MET A 426 -1.26 2.58 -10.39
C MET A 426 -0.94 2.51 -11.88
N ASP A 427 0.14 3.14 -12.31
CA ASP A 427 0.61 3.14 -13.69
C ASP A 427 2.12 3.46 -13.79
N SER A 428 2.70 3.30 -14.98
CA SER A 428 4.14 3.47 -15.15
C SER A 428 4.61 4.93 -15.18
N ILE A 429 3.71 5.91 -15.03
CA ILE A 429 4.06 7.33 -15.01
C ILE A 429 5.00 7.62 -13.84
N TYR A 430 4.80 6.96 -12.69
CA TYR A 430 5.70 7.03 -11.55
C TYR A 430 7.18 6.84 -11.94
N TYR A 431 7.51 5.78 -12.68
CA TYR A 431 8.89 5.52 -13.11
C TYR A 431 9.43 6.59 -14.06
N LYS A 432 8.58 7.12 -14.96
CA LYS A 432 8.95 8.23 -15.85
C LYS A 432 9.25 9.50 -15.04
N GLN A 433 8.48 9.76 -13.99
CA GLN A 433 8.68 10.89 -13.11
C GLN A 433 9.98 10.77 -12.30
N LEU A 434 10.35 9.54 -11.88
CA LEU A 434 11.65 9.31 -11.24
C LEU A 434 12.82 9.68 -12.17
N ALA A 435 12.76 9.25 -13.44
CA ALA A 435 13.79 9.57 -14.43
C ALA A 435 13.93 11.10 -14.68
N GLU A 436 12.87 11.88 -14.40
CA GLU A 436 12.86 13.34 -14.48
C GLU A 436 13.18 14.04 -13.13
N LYS A 437 13.67 13.30 -12.12
CA LYS A 437 13.93 13.80 -10.76
C LYS A 437 12.71 14.38 -10.05
N ARG A 438 11.53 13.88 -10.40
CA ARG A 438 10.24 14.25 -9.79
C ARG A 438 9.74 13.24 -8.74
N GLY A 439 10.63 12.39 -8.24
CA GLY A 439 10.34 11.54 -7.06
C GLY A 439 10.36 12.33 -5.76
N LEU A 440 9.42 12.01 -4.85
CA LEU A 440 9.34 12.64 -3.53
C LEU A 440 10.46 12.20 -2.60
N LEU A 441 10.66 10.90 -2.44
CA LEU A 441 11.64 10.37 -1.49
C LEU A 441 13.05 10.42 -2.10
N GLU A 442 14.05 10.59 -1.23
CA GLU A 442 15.44 10.55 -1.67
C GLU A 442 15.80 9.15 -2.17
N SER A 443 15.37 8.10 -1.46
CA SER A 443 15.55 6.69 -1.84
C SER A 443 15.16 6.41 -3.29
N ASP A 444 14.00 6.90 -3.71
CA ASP A 444 13.42 6.59 -5.02
C ASP A 444 14.26 7.23 -6.14
N VAL A 445 14.69 8.48 -5.94
CA VAL A 445 15.52 9.21 -6.92
C VAL A 445 16.95 8.66 -6.96
N LEU A 446 17.49 8.21 -5.83
CA LEU A 446 18.79 7.56 -5.81
C LEU A 446 18.76 6.22 -6.56
N LEU A 447 17.71 5.42 -6.38
CA LEU A 447 17.52 4.17 -7.12
C LEU A 447 17.38 4.41 -8.63
N SER A 448 16.74 5.50 -9.06
CA SER A 448 16.61 5.83 -10.49
C SER A 448 17.91 6.25 -11.17
N GLU A 449 18.95 6.60 -10.41
CA GLU A 449 20.25 6.99 -10.95
C GLU A 449 21.34 5.92 -10.78
N ASP A 450 21.15 4.96 -9.88
CA ASP A 450 22.15 3.94 -9.60
C ASP A 450 22.25 2.90 -10.75
N PRO A 451 23.45 2.58 -11.25
CA PRO A 451 23.65 1.63 -12.35
C PRO A 451 23.06 0.23 -12.11
N ARG A 452 22.84 -0.19 -10.86
CA ARG A 452 22.29 -1.51 -10.52
C ARG A 452 20.77 -1.58 -10.65
N THR A 453 20.09 -0.44 -10.62
CA THR A 453 18.62 -0.35 -10.58
C THR A 453 18.01 0.51 -11.68
N LYS A 454 18.79 1.45 -12.25
CA LYS A 454 18.35 2.41 -13.27
C LYS A 454 17.72 1.75 -14.50
N ASP A 455 18.34 0.69 -15.01
CA ASP A 455 17.84 -0.01 -16.20
C ASP A 455 16.47 -0.68 -15.95
N TYR A 456 16.24 -1.20 -14.74
CA TYR A 456 14.93 -1.74 -14.36
C TYR A 456 13.88 -0.63 -14.27
N ILE A 457 14.21 0.50 -13.66
CA ILE A 457 13.32 1.66 -13.54
C ILE A 457 12.93 2.21 -14.92
N GLN A 458 13.89 2.36 -15.83
CA GLN A 458 13.60 2.78 -17.20
C GLN A 458 12.70 1.76 -17.90
N LYS A 459 13.03 0.47 -17.80
CA LYS A 459 12.22 -0.62 -18.38
C LYS A 459 10.78 -0.60 -17.89
N PHE A 460 10.54 -0.44 -16.59
CA PHE A 460 9.18 -0.40 -16.04
C PHE A 460 8.41 0.87 -16.40
N GLY A 461 9.12 1.98 -16.64
CA GLY A 461 8.53 3.19 -17.24
C GLY A 461 8.00 2.94 -18.66
N ASP A 462 8.78 2.22 -19.48
CA ASP A 462 8.48 1.95 -20.88
C ASP A 462 7.49 0.79 -21.09
N ASP A 463 7.48 -0.20 -20.18
CA ASP A 463 6.66 -1.41 -20.26
C ASP A 463 5.82 -1.62 -18.98
N GLN A 464 4.66 -0.96 -18.94
CA GLN A 464 3.72 -1.09 -17.82
C GLN A 464 3.20 -2.52 -17.64
N SER A 465 2.89 -3.22 -18.73
CA SER A 465 2.38 -4.60 -18.68
C SER A 465 3.42 -5.56 -18.11
N GLY A 466 4.67 -5.42 -18.53
CA GLY A 466 5.79 -6.18 -17.99
C GLY A 466 6.06 -5.87 -16.51
N TRP A 467 5.96 -4.60 -16.11
CA TRP A 467 6.03 -4.21 -14.70
C TRP A 467 4.92 -4.86 -13.86
N PHE A 468 3.65 -4.77 -14.28
CA PHE A 468 2.54 -5.38 -13.56
C PHE A 468 2.69 -6.90 -13.41
N ASN A 469 3.17 -7.60 -14.45
CA ASN A 469 3.46 -9.03 -14.34
C ASN A 469 4.55 -9.33 -13.29
N LYS A 470 5.58 -8.48 -13.22
CA LYS A 470 6.66 -8.61 -12.23
C LYS A 470 6.19 -8.22 -10.83
N LEU A 471 5.30 -7.24 -10.70
CA LEU A 471 4.73 -6.81 -9.42
C LEU A 471 4.03 -7.96 -8.72
N GLY A 472 3.14 -8.69 -9.38
CA GLY A 472 2.48 -9.85 -8.77
C GLY A 472 3.48 -10.92 -8.28
N LYS A 473 4.54 -11.18 -9.07
CA LYS A 473 5.61 -12.11 -8.68
C LYS A 473 6.42 -11.61 -7.48
N ALA A 474 6.80 -10.34 -7.46
CA ALA A 474 7.54 -9.73 -6.36
C ALA A 474 6.70 -9.65 -5.08
N MET A 475 5.41 -9.34 -5.19
CA MET A 475 4.46 -9.38 -4.07
C MET A 475 4.29 -10.79 -3.51
N ASN A 476 4.25 -11.83 -4.36
CA ASN A 476 4.20 -13.22 -3.89
C ASN A 476 5.50 -13.66 -3.20
N LYS A 477 6.67 -13.19 -3.67
CA LYS A 477 7.96 -13.39 -2.97
C LYS A 477 7.96 -12.69 -1.61
N LEU A 478 7.60 -11.40 -1.58
CA LEU A 478 7.44 -10.62 -0.35
C LEU A 478 6.54 -11.37 0.64
N ALA A 479 5.36 -11.78 0.19
CA ALA A 479 4.37 -12.46 1.00
C ALA A 479 4.79 -13.88 1.41
N SER A 480 5.85 -14.46 0.85
CA SER A 480 6.34 -15.80 1.20
C SER A 480 7.51 -15.77 2.20
N MET A 481 7.84 -14.59 2.71
CA MET A 481 8.95 -14.37 3.61
C MET A 481 8.67 -14.88 5.02
N GLN A 482 9.49 -15.83 5.47
CA GLN A 482 9.52 -16.32 6.86
C GLN A 482 8.12 -16.65 7.43
N VAL A 483 7.26 -17.21 6.57
CA VAL A 483 5.86 -17.50 6.92
C VAL A 483 5.74 -18.64 7.93
N LEU A 484 4.72 -18.55 8.79
CA LEU A 484 4.28 -19.65 9.62
C LEU A 484 3.27 -20.51 8.85
N THR A 485 3.45 -21.83 8.85
CA THR A 485 2.57 -22.78 8.16
C THR A 485 2.32 -24.01 9.02
N GLY A 486 1.42 -24.91 8.60
CA GLY A 486 1.20 -26.15 9.34
C GLY A 486 0.60 -25.93 10.73
N ASP A 487 1.32 -26.36 11.75
CA ASP A 487 1.01 -26.20 13.17
C ASP A 487 1.71 -25.00 13.83
N GLN A 488 2.53 -24.24 13.08
CA GLN A 488 3.24 -23.07 13.59
C GLN A 488 2.30 -21.89 13.80
N GLY A 489 2.39 -21.19 14.93
CA GLY A 489 1.52 -20.04 15.22
C GLY A 489 0.04 -20.41 15.35
N GLN A 490 -0.85 -19.48 15.04
CA GLN A 490 -2.29 -19.62 15.29
C GLN A 490 -3.18 -19.12 14.12
N ILE A 491 -4.49 -19.33 14.23
CA ILE A 491 -5.48 -18.59 13.44
C ILE A 491 -6.20 -17.69 14.43
N ARG A 492 -5.86 -16.40 14.44
CA ARG A 492 -6.46 -15.46 15.39
C ARG A 492 -7.92 -15.24 15.05
N LYS A 493 -8.78 -15.22 16.08
CA LYS A 493 -10.19 -14.82 15.94
C LYS A 493 -10.32 -13.32 15.71
N GLN A 494 -9.49 -12.51 16.38
CA GLN A 494 -9.41 -11.07 16.20
C GLN A 494 -7.97 -10.69 15.86
N CYS A 495 -7.75 -9.88 14.84
CA CYS A 495 -6.40 -9.60 14.36
C CYS A 495 -5.55 -8.75 15.30
N ARG A 496 -6.14 -8.18 16.35
CA ARG A 496 -5.42 -7.32 17.32
C ARG A 496 -4.93 -8.03 18.56
N ALA A 497 -5.33 -9.28 18.77
CA ALA A 497 -5.02 -10.04 19.97
C ALA A 497 -4.66 -11.49 19.66
N VAL A 498 -3.72 -12.05 20.41
CA VAL A 498 -3.50 -13.49 20.44
C VAL A 498 -4.74 -14.20 21.03
N ASN A 499 -5.00 -15.45 20.63
CA ASN A 499 -6.20 -16.19 21.06
C ASN A 499 -6.23 -16.54 22.55
#